data_AF-A0A844VZV5-F1
#
_entry.id   AF-A0A844VZV5-F1
#
_cell.length_a   1.000
_cell.length_b   1.000
_cell.length_c   1.000
_cell.angle_alpha   90.00
_cell.angle_beta   90.00
_cell.angle_gamma   90.00
#
_symmetry.space_group_name_H-M   'P 1'
#
loop_
_entity.id
_entity.type
_entity.pdbx_description
1 polymer ?
#
loop_
_entity_poly.entity_id
_entity_poly.type
_entity_poly.pdbx_seq_one_letter_code
_entity_poly.pdbx_strand_id
1 'polypeptide(L)'
;MSRLASLGRIVRLHPVASAAFGLAACFVLLFAVRLVLITVHFADPANRRSEPQPWMTPRYVAMSWQLPPDAVAAALKVPPDAPRRPTIEGIARLRGVPVAQVIAELEAYLATQGRAE
;
A
#
# COMPACT_ATOMS: atom_id res chain seq x y z
N MET A 1 32.98 14.03 -27.12
CA MET A 1 31.63 13.41 -27.13
C MET A 1 31.67 12.03 -27.78
N SER A 2 32.44 11.07 -27.23
CA SER A 2 32.72 9.79 -27.93
C SER A 2 32.69 8.54 -27.03
N ARG A 3 31.98 8.59 -25.89
CA ARG A 3 31.82 7.40 -25.00
C ARG A 3 30.52 6.62 -25.25
N LEU A 4 29.58 7.19 -25.99
CA LEU A 4 28.29 6.57 -26.30
C LEU A 4 28.38 5.59 -27.50
N ALA A 5 29.28 5.85 -28.45
CA ALA A 5 29.40 5.04 -29.67
C ALA A 5 30.10 3.67 -29.45
N SER A 6 30.94 3.54 -28.43
CA SER A 6 31.63 2.28 -28.11
C SER A 6 30.73 1.24 -27.44
N LEU A 7 29.67 1.67 -26.74
CA LEU A 7 28.69 0.78 -26.09
C LEU A 7 27.88 -0.02 -27.12
N GLY A 8 27.47 0.61 -28.24
CA GLY A 8 26.65 -0.04 -29.26
C GLY A 8 27.35 -1.20 -29.98
N ARG A 9 28.69 -1.23 -30.01
CA ARG A 9 29.45 -2.28 -30.72
C ARG A 9 29.58 -3.56 -29.89
N ILE A 10 29.61 -3.47 -28.55
CA ILE A 10 29.70 -4.61 -27.63
C ILE A 10 28.37 -5.35 -27.54
N VAL A 11 27.26 -4.60 -27.52
CA VAL A 11 25.90 -5.15 -27.53
C VAL A 11 25.63 -6.02 -28.76
N ARG A 12 26.31 -5.72 -29.87
CA ARG A 12 26.15 -6.41 -31.16
C ARG A 12 27.01 -7.68 -31.32
N LEU A 13 28.08 -7.83 -30.53
CA LEU A 13 28.98 -8.98 -30.55
C LEU A 13 28.55 -10.10 -29.58
N HIS A 14 27.93 -9.74 -28.45
CA HIS A 14 27.35 -10.69 -27.49
C HIS A 14 25.90 -10.31 -27.14
N PRO A 15 24.94 -10.49 -28.07
CA PRO A 15 23.55 -10.07 -27.90
C PRO A 15 22.86 -10.77 -26.73
N VAL A 16 23.20 -12.04 -26.47
CA VAL A 16 22.64 -12.82 -25.35
C VAL A 16 23.11 -12.27 -24.00
N ALA A 17 24.39 -11.95 -23.85
CA ALA A 17 24.94 -11.40 -22.60
C ALA A 17 24.37 -10.01 -22.30
N SER A 18 24.19 -9.19 -23.35
CA SER A 18 23.62 -7.84 -23.21
C SER A 18 22.12 -7.86 -22.93
N ALA A 19 21.37 -8.78 -23.56
CA ALA A 19 19.95 -8.99 -23.27
C ALA A 19 19.74 -9.52 -21.84
N ALA A 20 20.55 -10.48 -21.41
CA ALA A 20 20.51 -11.02 -20.04
C ALA A 20 20.81 -9.92 -19.00
N PHE A 21 21.81 -9.06 -19.26
CA PHE A 21 22.12 -7.93 -18.41
C PHE A 21 20.99 -6.90 -18.34
N GLY A 22 20.40 -6.55 -19.48
CA GLY A 22 19.26 -5.62 -19.54
C GLY A 22 18.03 -6.17 -18.80
N LEU A 23 17.74 -7.46 -18.96
CA LEU A 23 16.64 -8.12 -18.27
C LEU A 23 16.86 -8.16 -16.75
N ALA A 24 18.07 -8.50 -16.30
CA ALA A 24 18.44 -8.47 -14.89
C ALA A 24 18.29 -7.07 -14.28
N ALA A 25 18.74 -6.02 -15.00
CA ALA A 25 18.58 -4.63 -14.57
C ALA A 25 17.09 -4.23 -14.45
N CYS A 26 16.24 -4.70 -15.37
CA CYS A 26 14.80 -4.47 -15.31
C CYS A 26 14.17 -5.13 -14.09
N PHE A 27 14.54 -6.37 -13.78
CA PHE A 27 14.08 -7.05 -12.56
C PHE A 27 14.52 -6.32 -11.29
N VAL A 28 15.78 -5.88 -11.21
CA VAL A 28 16.28 -5.11 -10.05
C VAL A 28 15.48 -3.82 -9.86
N LEU A 29 15.19 -3.08 -10.94
CA LEU A 29 14.35 -1.88 -10.87
C LEU A 29 12.93 -2.17 -10.39
N LEU A 30 12.30 -3.22 -10.91
CA LEU A 30 10.96 -3.64 -10.47
C LEU A 30 10.93 -3.97 -8.98
N PHE A 31 11.92 -4.73 -8.49
CA PHE A 31 12.02 -5.06 -7.08
C PHE A 31 12.36 -3.84 -6.21
N ALA A 32 13.24 -2.96 -6.66
CA ALA A 32 13.59 -1.74 -5.94
C ALA A 32 12.39 -0.81 -5.79
N VAL A 33 11.61 -0.58 -6.85
CA VAL A 33 10.37 0.21 -6.78
C VAL A 33 9.37 -0.45 -5.84
N ARG A 34 9.16 -1.77 -5.96
CA ARG A 34 8.24 -2.50 -5.08
C ARG A 34 8.67 -2.41 -3.62
N LEU A 35 9.96 -2.51 -3.34
CA LEU A 35 10.52 -2.38 -1.99
C LEU A 35 10.36 -0.96 -1.46
N VAL A 36 10.63 0.07 -2.26
CA VAL A 36 10.46 1.47 -1.84
C VAL A 36 8.99 1.77 -1.55
N LEU A 37 8.06 1.29 -2.38
CA LEU A 37 6.63 1.44 -2.11
C LEU A 37 6.23 0.79 -0.78
N ILE A 38 6.74 -0.41 -0.50
CA ILE A 38 6.49 -1.13 0.75
C ILE A 38 7.14 -0.41 1.94
N THR A 39 8.40 -0.01 1.82
CA THR A 39 9.15 0.65 2.89
C THR A 39 8.59 2.03 3.21
N VAL A 40 8.24 2.84 2.21
CA VAL A 40 7.58 4.14 2.42
C VAL A 40 6.20 3.94 3.05
N HIS A 41 5.47 2.88 2.66
CA HIS A 41 4.21 2.52 3.30
C HIS A 41 4.37 2.16 4.79
N PHE A 42 5.46 1.48 5.17
CA PHE A 42 5.76 1.15 6.56
C PHE A 42 6.52 2.23 7.34
N ALA A 43 7.09 3.23 6.65
CA ALA A 43 7.94 4.26 7.26
C ALA A 43 7.19 5.55 7.62
N ASP A 44 5.87 5.63 7.42
CA ASP A 44 5.08 6.77 7.90
C ASP A 44 5.06 6.75 9.45
N PRO A 45 5.67 7.74 10.12
CA PRO A 45 5.83 7.76 11.58
C PRO A 45 4.51 7.96 12.37
N ALA A 46 3.36 8.04 11.70
CA ALA A 46 2.03 8.05 12.32
C ALA A 46 1.66 6.73 13.02
N ASN A 47 2.43 5.67 12.79
CA ASN A 47 2.18 4.29 13.20
C ASN A 47 2.26 3.94 14.70
N ARG A 48 2.52 4.92 15.58
CA ARG A 48 2.88 4.63 16.98
C ARG A 48 1.70 4.41 17.93
N ARG A 49 0.45 4.47 17.45
CA ARG A 49 -0.73 4.12 18.24
C ARG A 49 -1.48 3.06 17.44
N SER A 50 -1.11 1.80 17.65
CA SER A 50 -1.80 0.58 17.22
C SER A 50 -2.35 0.55 15.78
N GLU A 51 -1.51 0.18 14.81
CA GLU A 51 -1.96 -0.14 13.44
C GLU A 51 -3.28 -0.93 13.40
N PRO A 52 -4.31 -0.41 12.71
CA PRO A 52 -5.53 -1.16 12.44
C PRO A 52 -5.19 -2.44 11.65
N GLN A 53 -5.25 -3.59 12.31
CA GLN A 53 -4.94 -4.87 11.70
C GLN A 53 -6.09 -5.38 10.79
N PRO A 54 -5.79 -6.19 9.76
CA PRO A 54 -6.79 -6.68 8.77
C PRO A 54 -7.99 -7.44 9.36
N TRP A 55 -7.76 -8.13 10.48
CA TRP A 55 -8.79 -8.88 11.21
C TRP A 55 -9.68 -8.00 12.08
N MET A 56 -9.28 -6.74 12.32
CA MET A 56 -10.05 -5.83 13.16
C MET A 56 -11.34 -5.43 12.46
N THR A 57 -12.39 -5.26 13.25
CA THR A 57 -13.66 -4.72 12.75
C THR A 57 -13.64 -3.19 12.87
N PRO A 58 -14.33 -2.46 11.98
CA PRO A 58 -14.45 -1.01 12.07
C PRO A 58 -14.95 -0.55 13.44
N ARG A 59 -15.88 -1.31 14.02
CA ARG A 59 -16.41 -1.08 15.37
C ARG A 59 -15.33 -1.21 16.47
N TYR A 60 -14.41 -2.16 16.34
CA TYR A 60 -13.31 -2.31 17.30
C TYR A 60 -12.35 -1.13 17.20
N VAL A 61 -11.99 -0.72 15.99
CA VAL A 61 -11.13 0.46 15.76
C VAL A 61 -11.77 1.73 16.33
N ALA A 62 -13.06 1.94 16.04
CA ALA A 62 -13.84 3.04 16.59
C ALA A 62 -13.79 3.07 18.13
N MET A 63 -13.91 1.91 18.79
CA MET A 63 -13.86 1.81 20.24
C MET A 63 -12.47 2.13 20.81
N SER A 64 -11.39 1.70 20.15
CA SER A 64 -10.02 2.03 20.56
C SER A 64 -9.65 3.51 20.37
N TRP A 65 -10.29 4.21 19.42
CA TRP A 65 -10.09 5.64 19.17
C TRP A 65 -11.21 6.52 19.75
N GLN A 66 -12.15 5.94 20.50
CA GLN A 66 -13.32 6.64 21.06
C GLN A 66 -14.14 7.40 20.02
N LEU A 67 -14.19 6.89 18.79
CA LEU A 67 -14.95 7.48 17.69
C LEU A 67 -16.34 6.84 17.55
N PRO A 68 -17.32 7.57 16.97
CA PRO A 68 -18.61 7.00 16.64
C PRO A 68 -18.45 5.86 15.61
N PRO A 69 -18.96 4.65 15.88
CA PRO A 69 -18.78 3.49 14.99
C PRO A 69 -19.41 3.71 13.60
N ASP A 70 -20.50 4.48 13.53
CA ASP A 70 -21.16 4.79 12.26
C ASP A 70 -20.32 5.76 11.41
N ALA A 71 -19.60 6.69 12.04
CA ALA A 71 -18.71 7.61 11.35
C ALA A 71 -17.50 6.89 10.75
N VAL A 72 -16.95 5.92 11.47
CA VAL A 72 -15.88 5.04 10.97
C VAL A 72 -16.39 4.14 9.83
N ALA A 73 -17.59 3.55 9.94
CA ALA A 73 -18.18 2.75 8.88
C ALA A 73 -18.48 3.55 7.60
N ALA A 74 -18.96 4.79 7.75
CA ALA A 74 -19.17 5.71 6.64
C ALA A 74 -17.83 6.10 5.98
N ALA A 75 -16.79 6.38 6.78
CA ALA A 75 -15.46 6.69 6.28
C ALA A 75 -14.85 5.54 5.45
N LEU A 76 -15.04 4.28 5.89
CA LEU A 76 -14.58 3.09 5.16
C LEU A 76 -15.44 2.75 3.92
N LYS A 77 -16.51 3.50 3.64
CA LYS A 77 -17.46 3.22 2.55
C LYS A 77 -17.94 1.77 2.57
N VAL A 78 -18.32 1.29 3.75
CA VAL A 78 -18.80 -0.09 3.93
C VAL A 78 -20.01 -0.31 3.02
N PRO A 79 -19.99 -1.32 2.12
CA PRO A 79 -21.12 -1.60 1.24
C PRO A 79 -22.38 -1.90 2.06
N PRO A 80 -23.57 -1.50 1.60
CA PRO A 80 -24.82 -1.78 2.30
C PRO A 80 -25.12 -3.28 2.38
N ASP A 81 -24.56 -4.07 1.46
CA ASP A 81 -24.67 -5.52 1.39
C ASP A 81 -23.61 -6.25 2.25
N ALA A 82 -22.82 -5.50 3.03
CA ALA A 82 -21.81 -6.09 3.89
C ALA A 82 -22.45 -6.86 5.05
N PRO A 83 -21.84 -7.97 5.48
CA PRO A 83 -22.31 -8.71 6.65
C PRO A 83 -22.30 -7.81 7.90
N ARG A 84 -23.16 -8.10 8.88
CA ARG A 84 -23.41 -7.27 10.09
C ARG A 84 -22.16 -6.82 10.87
N ARG A 85 -21.04 -7.53 10.72
CA ARG A 85 -19.71 -7.21 11.30
C ARG A 85 -18.60 -7.59 10.30
N PRO A 86 -18.36 -6.80 9.26
CA PRO A 86 -17.31 -7.13 8.31
C PRO A 86 -15.95 -6.75 8.93
N THR A 87 -14.93 -7.58 8.74
CA THR A 87 -13.55 -7.22 9.05
C THR A 87 -13.03 -6.24 7.99
N ILE A 88 -11.94 -5.53 8.27
CA ILE A 88 -11.29 -4.67 7.26
C ILE A 88 -10.93 -5.47 6.01
N GLU A 89 -10.45 -6.70 6.17
CA GLU A 89 -10.22 -7.61 5.03
C GLU A 89 -11.51 -7.94 4.26
N GLY A 90 -12.62 -8.19 4.96
CA GLY A 90 -13.91 -8.43 4.34
C GLY A 90 -14.42 -7.22 3.54
N ILE A 91 -14.22 -6.02 4.08
CA ILE A 91 -14.57 -4.76 3.40
C ILE A 91 -13.73 -4.58 2.14
N ALA A 92 -12.43 -4.84 2.22
CA ALA A 92 -11.53 -4.77 1.07
C ALA A 92 -11.94 -5.73 -0.04
N ARG A 93 -12.27 -6.97 0.33
CA ARG A 93 -12.75 -8.01 -0.58
C ARG A 93 -14.06 -7.62 -1.26
N LEU A 94 -15.02 -7.08 -0.51
CA LEU A 94 -16.30 -6.61 -1.05
C LEU A 94 -16.14 -5.39 -1.96
N ARG A 95 -15.17 -4.52 -1.67
CA ARG A 95 -14.86 -3.34 -2.47
C ARG A 95 -13.95 -3.65 -3.68
N GLY A 96 -13.42 -4.86 -3.80
CA GLY A 96 -12.47 -5.22 -4.85
C GLY A 96 -11.14 -4.46 -4.78
N VAL A 97 -10.78 -3.93 -3.61
CA VAL A 97 -9.55 -3.14 -3.39
C VAL A 97 -8.57 -3.89 -2.50
N PRO A 98 -7.26 -3.58 -2.56
CA PRO A 98 -6.29 -4.13 -1.62
C PRO A 98 -6.62 -3.76 -0.17
N VAL A 99 -6.42 -4.69 0.76
CA VAL A 99 -6.64 -4.47 2.20
C VAL A 99 -5.84 -3.25 2.71
N ALA A 100 -4.60 -3.10 2.22
CA ALA A 100 -3.74 -1.96 2.53
C ALA A 100 -4.36 -0.61 2.15
N GLN A 101 -5.16 -0.54 1.08
CA GLN A 101 -5.86 0.69 0.69
C GLN A 101 -6.95 1.04 1.71
N VAL A 102 -7.70 0.05 2.19
CA VAL A 102 -8.75 0.27 3.20
C VAL A 102 -8.16 0.69 4.55
N ILE A 103 -7.02 0.10 4.93
CA ILE A 103 -6.26 0.50 6.12
C ILE A 103 -5.77 1.95 5.98
N ALA A 104 -5.19 2.32 4.83
CA ALA A 104 -4.73 3.69 4.58
C ALA A 104 -5.86 4.72 4.61
N GLU A 105 -7.03 4.41 4.05
CA GLU A 105 -8.22 5.28 4.12
C GLU A 105 -8.69 5.47 5.58
N LEU A 106 -8.68 4.40 6.37
CA LEU A 106 -9.01 4.45 7.80
C LEU A 106 -7.98 5.28 8.58
N GLU A 107 -6.69 5.08 8.36
CA GLU A 107 -5.63 5.84 9.01
C GLU A 107 -5.68 7.33 8.67
N ALA A 108 -5.94 7.68 7.40
CA ALA A 108 -6.13 9.08 7.00
C ALA A 108 -7.32 9.73 7.72
N TYR A 109 -8.42 8.98 7.89
CA TYR A 109 -9.57 9.42 8.65
C TYR A 109 -9.22 9.62 10.14
N LEU A 110 -8.53 8.66 10.76
CA LEU A 110 -8.08 8.76 12.16
C LEU A 110 -7.11 9.93 12.38
N ALA A 111 -6.19 10.17 11.45
CA ALA A 111 -5.24 11.28 11.50
C ALA A 111 -5.90 12.66 11.36
N THR A 112 -7.08 12.71 10.73
CA THR A 112 -7.92 13.92 10.66
C THR A 112 -8.64 14.15 12.00
N GLN A 113 -9.12 13.08 12.65
CA GLN A 113 -9.80 13.17 13.94
C GLN A 113 -8.84 13.48 15.11
N GLY A 114 -7.62 12.89 15.10
CA GLY A 114 -6.62 13.13 16.14
C GLY A 114 -5.94 14.51 16.13
N ARG A 115 -6.27 15.37 15.15
CA ARG A 115 -5.83 16.78 15.07
C ARG A 115 -6.88 17.77 15.59
N ALA A 116 -8.08 17.29 15.93
CA ALA A 116 -9.20 18.13 16.36
C ALA A 116 -9.25 18.36 17.89
N GLU A 117 -8.20 17.96 18.62
CA GLU A 117 -7.97 18.27 20.04
C GLU A 117 -6.86 19.32 20.19
#